data_AF-A0A962NDM5-F1
#
_entry.id   AF-A0A962NDM5-F1
#
_cell.length_a   1.000
_cell.length_b   1.000
_cell.length_c   1.000
_cell.angle_alpha   90.00
_cell.angle_beta   90.00
_cell.angle_gamma   90.00
#
_symmetry.space_group_name_H-M   'P 1'
#
loop_
_entity.id
_entity.type
_entity.pdbx_description
1 polymer ?
#
loop_
_entity_poly.entity_id
_entity_poly.type
_entity_poly.pdbx_seq_one_letter_code
_entity_poly.pdbx_strand_id
1 'polypeptide(L)'
;MLVELWDAAGTTQLARQAVLIQRDGDLMDSSAGSTELQFPGLAAGSYQVLVRHRNHLDIRTLNAVALNTATATLVDLGLPAT
;
A
#
# COMPACT_ATOMS: atom_id res chain seq x y z
N MET A 1 -10.94 -2.36 -4.03
CA MET A 1 -10.10 -1.25 -3.51
C MET A 1 -8.84 -1.21 -4.36
N LEU A 2 -8.10 -0.09 -4.39
CA LEU A 2 -6.78 -0.06 -5.02
C LEU A 2 -5.73 0.36 -3.99
N VAL A 3 -4.55 -0.27 -4.06
CA VAL A 3 -3.34 0.20 -3.38
C VAL A 3 -2.35 0.64 -4.44
N GLU A 4 -1.75 1.80 -4.25
CA GLU A 4 -0.76 2.35 -5.17
C GLU A 4 0.54 2.63 -4.42
N LEU A 5 1.66 2.37 -5.09
CA LEU A 5 2.97 2.81 -4.65
C LEU A 5 3.41 3.98 -5.51
N TRP A 6 3.82 5.04 -4.83
CA TRP A 6 4.35 6.26 -5.41
C TRP A 6 5.82 6.40 -5.05
N ASP A 7 6.58 7.13 -5.87
CA ASP A 7 7.97 7.46 -5.55
C ASP A 7 8.10 8.15 -4.17
N ALA A 8 9.32 8.21 -3.63
CA ALA A 8 9.55 8.79 -2.30
C ALA A 8 9.14 10.27 -2.19
N ALA A 9 9.05 10.98 -3.32
CA ALA A 9 8.62 12.37 -3.40
C ALA A 9 7.09 12.53 -3.53
N GLY A 10 6.35 11.44 -3.72
CA GLY A 10 4.91 11.43 -3.94
C GLY A 10 4.46 11.94 -5.31
N THR A 11 5.38 12.11 -6.26
CA THR A 11 5.15 12.75 -7.57
C THR A 11 4.73 11.79 -8.67
N THR A 12 5.27 10.58 -8.67
CA THR A 12 5.05 9.59 -9.73
C THR A 12 4.46 8.31 -9.16
N GLN A 13 3.37 7.84 -9.76
CA GLN A 13 2.80 6.53 -9.46
C GLN A 13 3.64 5.43 -10.14
N LEU A 14 4.19 4.53 -9.34
CA LEU A 14 5.10 3.47 -9.80
C LEU A 14 4.41 2.11 -9.95
N ALA A 15 3.45 1.82 -9.07
CA ALA A 15 2.69 0.58 -9.12
C ALA A 15 1.24 0.79 -8.66
N ARG A 16 0.34 -0.08 -9.11
CA ARG A 16 -1.05 -0.15 -8.61
C ARG A 16 -1.51 -1.60 -8.58
N GLN A 17 -2.27 -1.95 -7.56
CA GLN A 17 -2.81 -3.28 -7.39
C GLN A 17 -4.24 -3.22 -6.87
N ALA A 18 -5.09 -4.10 -7.41
CA ALA A 18 -6.42 -4.31 -6.86
C ALA A 18 -6.33 -5.22 -5.63
N VAL A 19 -6.98 -4.81 -4.56
CA VAL A 19 -7.03 -5.57 -3.29
C VAL A 19 -8.47 -5.70 -2.81
N LEU A 20 -8.68 -6.71 -1.97
CA LEU A 20 -9.87 -6.91 -1.17
C LEU A 20 -9.70 -6.22 0.18
N ILE A 21 -10.80 -5.74 0.75
CA ILE A 21 -10.86 -5.27 2.13
C ILE A 21 -11.65 -6.27 2.96
N GLN A 22 -11.08 -6.70 4.08
CA GLN A 22 -11.71 -7.61 5.03
C GLN A 22 -12.61 -6.83 6.01
N ARG A 23 -13.43 -7.53 6.80
CA ARG A 23 -14.43 -6.89 7.69
C ARG A 23 -13.79 -6.09 8.82
N ASP A 24 -12.60 -6.46 9.24
CA ASP A 24 -11.78 -5.79 10.25
C ASP A 24 -10.97 -4.62 9.69
N GLY A 25 -10.98 -4.40 8.38
CA GLY A 25 -10.29 -3.29 7.72
C GLY A 25 -8.95 -3.68 7.10
N ASP A 26 -8.51 -4.92 7.28
CA ASP A 26 -7.27 -5.40 6.69
C ASP A 26 -7.40 -5.52 5.16
N LEU A 27 -6.31 -5.20 4.47
CA LEU A 27 -6.23 -5.34 3.02
C LEU A 27 -5.62 -6.69 2.68
N MET A 28 -6.22 -7.35 1.71
CA MET A 28 -5.83 -8.69 1.30
C MET A 28 -5.66 -8.75 -0.22
N ASP A 29 -4.61 -9.43 -0.66
CA ASP A 29 -4.39 -9.72 -2.05
C ASP A 29 -5.54 -10.55 -2.62
N SER A 30 -6.08 -10.10 -3.75
CA SER A 30 -7.24 -10.71 -4.38
C SER A 30 -6.99 -12.08 -5.00
N SER A 31 -5.72 -12.44 -5.26
CA SER A 31 -5.34 -13.68 -5.95
C SER A 31 -4.88 -14.77 -4.98
N ALA A 32 -4.02 -14.41 -4.03
CA ALA A 32 -3.42 -15.34 -3.07
C ALA A 32 -4.17 -15.40 -1.73
N GLY A 33 -5.02 -14.40 -1.43
CA GLY A 33 -5.69 -14.30 -0.13
C GLY A 33 -4.74 -14.01 1.04
N SER A 34 -3.58 -13.40 0.76
CA SER A 34 -2.60 -12.99 1.77
C SER A 34 -2.77 -11.51 2.12
N THR A 35 -2.53 -11.14 3.38
CA THR A 35 -2.43 -9.73 3.81
C THR A 35 -1.08 -9.11 3.45
N GLU A 36 -0.11 -9.91 3.02
CA GLU A 36 1.17 -9.46 2.50
C GLU A 36 1.02 -9.09 1.02
N LEU A 37 1.00 -7.79 0.75
CA LEU A 37 0.90 -7.28 -0.62
C LEU A 37 2.27 -7.23 -1.28
N GLN A 38 2.39 -7.85 -2.46
CA GLN A 38 3.61 -7.84 -3.26
C GLN A 38 3.39 -7.01 -4.53
N PHE A 39 4.39 -6.21 -4.91
CA PHE A 39 4.37 -5.40 -6.14
C PHE A 39 5.48 -5.88 -7.09
N PRO A 40 5.17 -6.82 -8.01
CA PRO A 40 6.17 -7.37 -8.92
C PRO A 40 6.80 -6.29 -9.81
N GLY A 41 8.12 -6.38 -10.01
CA GLY A 41 8.85 -5.45 -10.88
C GLY A 41 9.30 -4.16 -10.20
N LEU A 42 9.01 -3.96 -8.90
CA LEU A 42 9.61 -2.90 -8.08
C LEU A 42 10.78 -3.44 -7.26
N ALA A 43 11.86 -2.67 -7.19
CA ALA A 43 12.98 -2.94 -6.29
C ALA A 43 12.64 -2.56 -4.83
N ALA A 44 13.46 -3.02 -3.88
CA ALA A 44 13.39 -2.51 -2.52
C ALA A 44 13.73 -1.00 -2.50
N GLY A 45 13.00 -0.23 -1.70
CA GLY A 45 13.08 1.23 -1.73
C GLY A 45 12.09 1.91 -0.79
N SER A 46 12.11 3.24 -0.76
CA SER A 46 11.14 4.03 0.00
C SER A 46 10.03 4.52 -0.90
N TYR A 47 8.78 4.28 -0.51
CA TYR A 47 7.60 4.57 -1.31
C TYR A 47 6.52 5.23 -0.46
N GLN A 48 5.79 6.19 -1.04
CA GLN A 48 4.52 6.61 -0.44
C GLN A 48 3.43 5.61 -0.81
N VAL A 49 2.66 5.19 0.18
CA VAL A 49 1.58 4.20 0.01
C VAL A 49 0.24 4.95 -0.01
N LEU A 50 -0.55 4.73 -1.07
CA LEU A 50 -1.89 5.29 -1.20
C LEU A 50 -2.92 4.16 -1.23
N VAL A 51 -3.97 4.27 -0.44
CA VAL A 51 -5.16 3.42 -0.52
C VAL A 51 -6.30 4.23 -1.11
N ARG A 52 -6.83 3.75 -2.24
CA ARG A 52 -7.99 4.34 -2.91
C ARG A 52 -9.25 3.53 -2.65
N HIS A 53 -10.24 4.17 -2.04
CA HIS A 53 -11.56 3.60 -1.83
C HIS A 53 -12.55 4.16 -2.86
N ARG A 54 -13.32 3.29 -3.52
CA ARG A 54 -14.26 3.68 -4.58
C ARG A 54 -15.36 4.68 -4.19
N ASN A 55 -15.60 4.84 -2.89
CA ASN A 55 -16.74 5.55 -2.29
C ASN A 55 -16.33 6.36 -1.05
N HIS A 56 -15.06 6.32 -0.65
CA HIS A 56 -14.54 7.05 0.51
C HIS A 56 -13.34 7.89 0.08
N LEU A 57 -12.85 8.73 0.99
CA LEU A 57 -11.65 9.52 0.77
C LEU A 57 -10.43 8.60 0.62
N ASP A 58 -9.58 8.91 -0.34
CA ASP A 58 -8.29 8.25 -0.47
C ASP A 58 -7.37 8.66 0.70
N ILE A 59 -6.52 7.75 1.15
CA ILE A 59 -5.56 8.00 2.23
C ILE A 59 -4.15 7.66 1.77
N ARG A 60 -3.20 8.56 2.03
CA ARG A 60 -1.79 8.41 1.66
C ARG A 60 -0.91 8.61 2.89
N THR A 61 0.17 7.86 3.00
CA THR A 61 1.23 8.14 3.96
C THR A 61 1.85 9.51 3.70
N LEU A 62 2.13 10.28 4.76
CA LEU A 62 2.82 11.56 4.62
C LEU A 62 4.29 11.37 4.22
N ASN A 63 4.94 10.42 4.89
CA ASN A 63 6.33 10.07 4.65
C ASN A 63 6.42 8.78 3.81
N ALA A 64 7.55 8.62 3.12
CA ALA A 64 7.85 7.39 2.40
C ALA A 64 8.17 6.26 3.39
N VAL A 65 7.55 5.10 3.18
CA VAL A 65 7.79 3.88 3.95
C VAL A 65 8.82 3.02 3.23
N ALA A 66 9.81 2.53 3.96
CA ALA A 66 10.81 1.61 3.42
C ALA A 66 10.19 0.22 3.23
N LEU A 67 10.15 -0.26 1.99
CA LEU A 67 9.64 -1.56 1.60
C LEU A 67 10.77 -2.42 1.01
N ASN A 68 10.69 -3.73 1.22
CA ASN A 68 11.65 -4.69 0.69
C ASN A 68 10.96 -5.99 0.27
N THR A 69 11.71 -6.87 -0.38
CA THR A 69 11.20 -8.15 -0.91
C THR A 69 11.34 -9.33 0.05
N ALA A 70 12.02 -9.15 1.18
CA ALA A 70 12.34 -10.23 2.12
C ALA A 70 11.41 -10.28 3.34
N THR A 71 10.84 -9.14 3.73
CA THR A 71 10.02 -8.97 4.94
C THR A 71 8.86 -8.03 4.66
N ALA A 72 7.66 -8.45 5.07
CA ALA A 72 6.47 -7.60 5.00
C ALA A 72 6.59 -6.44 6.02
N THR A 73 6.29 -5.23 5.58
CA THR A 73 6.24 -4.05 6.44
C THR A 73 4.79 -3.71 6.73
N LEU A 74 4.41 -3.63 8.00
CA LEU A 74 3.07 -3.22 8.40
C LEU A 74 2.91 -1.72 8.18
N VAL A 75 1.86 -1.33 7.45
CA VAL A 75 1.45 0.06 7.25
C VAL A 75 0.06 0.23 7.84
N ASP A 76 -0.02 0.82 9.04
CA ASP A 76 -1.29 1.06 9.74
C ASP A 76 -1.73 2.51 9.57
N LEU A 77 -2.76 2.72 8.75
CA LEU A 77 -3.28 4.05 8.40
C LEU A 77 -4.27 4.61 9.45
N GLY A 78 -4.50 3.90 10.55
CA GLY A 78 -5.27 4.39 11.70
C GLY A 78 -4.41 5.11 12.74
N LEU A 79 -3.08 4.95 12.69
CA LEU A 79 -2.17 5.64 13.60
C LEU A 79 -1.94 7.09 13.13
N PRO A 80 -1.89 8.07 14.04
CA PRO A 80 -1.77 9.48 13.69
C PRO A 80 -0.40 9.90 13.12
N ALA A 81 0.57 8.97 13.05
CA ALA A 81 1.95 9.25 12.68
C ALA A 81 2.43 8.49 11.42
N THR A 82 1.54 7.83 10.70
CA THR A 82 1.86 6.98 9.54
C THR A 82 1.91 7.75 8.23
#